data_AF-A0A933SPW4-F1
#
_entry.id   AF-A0A933SPW4-F1
#
_cell.length_a   1.000
_cell.length_b   1.000
_cell.length_c   1.000
_cell.angle_alpha   90.00
_cell.angle_beta   90.00
_cell.angle_gamma   90.00
#
_symmetry.space_group_name_H-M   'P 1'
#
loop_
_entity.id
_entity.type
_entity.pdbx_description
1 polymer ?
#
loop_
_entity_poly.entity_id
_entity_poly.type
_entity_poly.pdbx_seq_one_letter_code
_entity_poly.pdbx_strand_id
1 'polypeptide(L)'
;MGKRIINDAKLLEMFESGNFNQKELARLFNVSGAAICKKLKRLQAELPPSLEALTVKEQKFCLEVASGETQTNAALKSFDCGSRNSAKAMGAKLMQKPALQVAISELLEECGMDRRYRLQKLRNHIENRDPNVSLKALDQSWKVEGMYGDEGKNINVGVQIDINEVRDTLTKLLEHPLYDPDWVDGDEEKA
;
A
#
# COMPACT_ATOMS: atom_id res chain seq x y z
N MET A 1 40.27 12.49 -5.65
CA MET A 1 40.58 11.07 -5.45
C MET A 1 39.37 10.24 -5.87
N GLY A 2 39.54 9.30 -6.80
CA GLY A 2 38.44 8.49 -7.33
C GLY A 2 37.82 7.60 -6.25
N LYS A 3 36.49 7.56 -6.21
CA LYS A 3 35.72 6.70 -5.29
C LYS A 3 36.04 5.24 -5.64
N ARG A 4 36.70 4.50 -4.73
CA ARG A 4 36.90 3.06 -4.92
C ARG A 4 35.54 2.37 -4.84
N ILE A 5 35.07 1.79 -5.93
CA ILE A 5 33.76 1.16 -6.02
C ILE A 5 33.90 -0.29 -5.56
N ILE A 6 33.24 -0.63 -4.46
CA ILE A 6 33.10 -2.02 -3.99
C ILE A 6 31.95 -2.64 -4.79
N ASN A 7 32.17 -3.81 -5.38
CA ASN A 7 31.11 -4.57 -6.04
C ASN A 7 30.39 -5.44 -5.01
N ASP A 8 29.14 -5.10 -4.74
CA ASP A 8 28.36 -5.66 -3.64
C ASP A 8 28.02 -7.15 -3.84
N ALA A 9 27.74 -7.56 -5.08
CA ALA A 9 27.46 -8.97 -5.41
C ALA A 9 28.69 -9.86 -5.18
N LYS A 10 29.86 -9.41 -5.65
CA LYS A 10 31.12 -10.14 -5.50
C LYS A 10 31.60 -10.19 -4.04
N LEU A 11 31.33 -9.12 -3.27
CA LEU A 11 31.64 -9.08 -1.84
C LEU A 11 30.79 -10.09 -1.06
N LEU A 12 29.50 -10.21 -1.38
CA LEU A 12 28.59 -11.16 -0.74
C LEU A 12 29.00 -12.60 -1.05
N GLU A 13 29.23 -12.91 -2.33
CA GLU A 13 29.66 -14.25 -2.79
C GLU A 13 30.95 -14.70 -2.11
N MET A 14 31.95 -13.82 -2.04
CA MET A 14 33.23 -14.13 -1.38
C MET A 14 33.10 -14.30 0.14
N PHE A 15 32.16 -13.58 0.78
CA PHE A 15 31.90 -13.70 2.21
C PHE A 15 31.11 -14.98 2.54
N GLU A 16 30.08 -15.32 1.75
CA GLU A 16 29.26 -16.52 1.91
C GLU A 16 30.02 -17.81 1.58
N SER A 17 30.98 -17.76 0.65
CA SER A 17 31.86 -18.89 0.34
C SER A 17 32.75 -19.32 1.52
N GLY A 18 32.82 -18.53 2.60
CA GLY A 18 33.59 -18.82 3.82
C GLY A 18 35.11 -18.76 3.66
N ASN A 19 35.61 -18.50 2.45
CA ASN A 19 37.03 -18.60 2.12
C ASN A 19 37.86 -17.36 2.50
N PHE A 20 37.23 -16.22 2.78
CA PHE A 20 37.93 -14.97 3.04
C PHE A 20 37.47 -14.30 4.34
N ASN A 21 38.44 -13.94 5.19
CA ASN A 21 38.17 -13.14 6.38
C ASN A 21 37.96 -11.66 6.00
N GLN A 22 37.24 -10.87 6.82
CA GLN A 22 36.95 -9.45 6.56
C GLN A 22 38.22 -8.61 6.30
N LYS A 23 39.36 -8.97 6.93
CA LYS A 23 40.66 -8.33 6.70
C LYS A 23 41.25 -8.63 5.32
N GLU A 24 40.98 -9.80 4.77
CA GLU A 24 41.46 -10.23 3.46
C GLU A 24 40.61 -9.62 2.35
N LEU A 25 39.29 -9.56 2.54
CA LEU A 25 38.38 -8.82 1.66
C LEU A 25 38.76 -7.34 1.58
N ALA A 26 39.16 -6.73 2.70
CA ALA A 26 39.64 -5.35 2.71
C ALA A 26 40.90 -5.13 1.86
N ARG A 27 41.83 -6.09 1.86
CA ARG A 27 43.02 -6.07 1.01
C ARG A 27 42.66 -6.26 -0.47
N LEU A 28 41.79 -7.22 -0.77
CA LEU A 28 41.31 -7.55 -2.12
C LEU A 28 40.61 -6.36 -2.80
N PHE A 29 39.72 -5.69 -2.08
CA PHE A 29 39.00 -4.51 -2.58
C PHE A 29 39.78 -3.20 -2.39
N ASN A 30 41.00 -3.27 -1.84
CA ASN A 30 41.85 -2.12 -1.51
C ASN A 30 41.07 -1.02 -0.76
N VAL A 31 40.36 -1.41 0.30
CA VAL A 31 39.56 -0.53 1.17
C VAL A 31 39.87 -0.82 2.63
N SER A 32 39.44 0.06 3.54
CA SER A 32 39.64 -0.18 4.97
C SER A 32 38.76 -1.33 5.48
N GLY A 33 39.23 -2.06 6.49
CA GLY A 33 38.43 -3.12 7.13
C GLY A 33 37.10 -2.59 7.69
N ALA A 34 37.09 -1.34 8.19
CA ALA A 34 35.87 -0.67 8.63
C ALA A 34 34.87 -0.41 7.49
N ALA A 35 35.34 -0.14 6.27
CA ALA A 35 34.48 0.02 5.10
C ALA A 35 33.82 -1.30 4.70
N ILE A 36 34.57 -2.42 4.68
CA ILE A 36 34.04 -3.76 4.43
C ILE A 36 33.04 -4.16 5.53
N CYS A 37 33.38 -3.98 6.80
CA CYS A 37 32.49 -4.33 7.91
C CYS A 37 31.16 -3.54 7.87
N LYS A 38 31.21 -2.22 7.61
CA LYS A 38 29.99 -1.41 7.41
C LYS A 38 29.21 -1.83 6.17
N LYS A 39 29.89 -2.26 5.11
CA LYS A 39 29.25 -2.69 3.86
C LYS A 39 28.58 -4.06 4.03
N LEU A 40 29.27 -5.04 4.62
CA LEU A 40 28.73 -6.34 4.96
C LEU A 40 27.54 -6.23 5.91
N LYS A 41 27.62 -5.43 6.98
CA LYS A 41 26.47 -5.19 7.87
C LYS A 41 25.25 -4.59 7.18
N ARG A 42 25.43 -3.83 6.10
CA ARG A 42 24.32 -3.30 5.29
C ARG A 42 23.77 -4.33 4.31
N LEU A 43 24.64 -5.19 3.78
CA LEU A 43 24.26 -6.27 2.87
C LEU A 43 23.61 -7.45 3.61
N GLN A 44 23.97 -7.64 4.87
CA GLN A 44 23.41 -8.62 5.81
C GLN A 44 22.42 -7.97 6.77
N ALA A 45 21.85 -6.81 6.43
CA ALA A 45 20.83 -6.20 7.27
C ALA A 45 19.75 -7.27 7.53
N GLU A 46 19.60 -7.62 8.80
CA GLU A 46 18.67 -8.64 9.26
C GLU A 46 17.27 -8.21 8.86
N LEU A 47 16.46 -9.16 8.39
CA LEU A 47 15.09 -8.88 8.02
C LEU A 47 14.36 -8.27 9.23
N PRO A 48 13.50 -7.26 9.02
CA PRO A 48 12.86 -6.59 10.14
C PRO A 48 12.01 -7.60 10.94
N PRO A 49 11.94 -7.48 12.28
CA PRO A 49 11.15 -8.40 13.12
C PRO A 49 9.68 -8.47 12.71
N SER A 50 9.13 -7.37 12.19
CA SER A 50 7.75 -7.32 11.67
C SER A 50 7.54 -8.20 10.43
N LEU A 51 8.60 -8.46 9.66
CA LEU A 51 8.57 -9.34 8.49
C LEU A 51 8.56 -10.81 8.91
N GLU A 52 9.30 -11.18 9.96
CA GLU A 52 9.37 -12.56 10.47
C GLU A 52 8.00 -13.08 10.95
N ALA A 53 7.16 -12.19 11.48
CA ALA A 53 5.81 -12.51 11.94
C ALA A 53 4.82 -12.82 10.79
N LEU A 54 5.18 -12.52 9.52
CA LEU A 54 4.32 -12.70 8.35
C LEU A 54 4.50 -14.06 7.70
N THR A 55 3.49 -14.49 6.93
CA THR A 55 3.61 -15.70 6.11
C THR A 55 4.59 -15.49 4.96
N VAL A 56 5.22 -16.57 4.46
CA VAL A 56 6.22 -16.49 3.35
C VAL A 56 5.70 -15.72 2.13
N LYS A 57 4.41 -15.90 1.76
CA LYS A 57 3.80 -15.17 0.64
C LYS A 57 3.63 -13.68 0.94
N GLU A 58 3.27 -13.32 2.18
CA GLU A 58 3.16 -11.93 2.63
C GLU A 58 4.53 -11.24 2.72
N GLN A 59 5.55 -11.95 3.21
CA GLN A 59 6.93 -11.44 3.24
C GLN A 59 7.40 -11.08 1.82
N LYS A 60 7.22 -12.01 0.87
CA LYS A 60 7.56 -11.78 -0.54
C LYS A 60 6.79 -10.59 -1.12
N PHE A 61 5.50 -10.45 -0.77
CA PHE A 61 4.70 -9.30 -1.17
C PHE A 61 5.27 -7.98 -0.62
N CYS A 62 5.62 -7.93 0.67
CA CYS A 62 6.22 -6.74 1.28
C CYS A 62 7.56 -6.36 0.62
N LEU A 63 8.41 -7.34 0.30
CA LEU A 63 9.69 -7.12 -0.40
C LEU A 63 9.48 -6.56 -1.81
N GLU A 64 8.55 -7.13 -2.60
CA GLU A 64 8.25 -6.63 -3.95
C GLU A 64 7.70 -5.20 -3.89
N VAL A 65 6.79 -4.89 -2.95
CA VAL A 65 6.28 -3.53 -2.77
C VAL A 65 7.40 -2.56 -2.36
N ALA A 66 8.24 -2.93 -1.40
CA ALA A 66 9.37 -2.10 -0.97
C ALA A 66 10.39 -1.86 -2.11
N SER A 67 10.53 -2.79 -3.04
CA SER A 67 11.38 -2.64 -4.24
C SER A 67 10.82 -1.67 -5.30
N GLY A 68 9.57 -1.22 -5.14
CA GLY A 68 8.92 -0.26 -6.04
C GLY A 68 7.88 -0.86 -6.98
N GLU A 69 7.52 -2.13 -6.83
CA GLU A 69 6.44 -2.72 -7.61
C GLU A 69 5.06 -2.19 -7.21
N THR A 70 4.14 -2.15 -8.18
CA THR A 70 2.74 -1.85 -7.87
C THR A 70 2.12 -2.97 -7.04
N GLN A 71 1.14 -2.64 -6.19
CA GLN A 71 0.44 -3.62 -5.35
C GLN A 71 -0.12 -4.80 -6.16
N THR A 72 -0.58 -4.53 -7.40
CA THR A 72 -1.09 -5.57 -8.30
C THR A 72 0.04 -6.48 -8.81
N ASN A 73 1.18 -5.92 -9.21
CA ASN A 73 2.33 -6.71 -9.66
C ASN A 73 2.95 -7.52 -8.52
N ALA A 74 3.10 -6.91 -7.35
CA ALA A 74 3.57 -7.60 -6.15
C ALA A 74 2.64 -8.78 -5.80
N ALA A 75 1.32 -8.59 -5.88
CA ALA A 75 0.36 -9.68 -5.67
C ALA A 75 0.49 -10.78 -6.73
N LEU A 76 0.70 -10.45 -8.01
CA LEU A 76 0.93 -11.44 -9.08
C LEU A 76 2.19 -12.28 -8.86
N LYS A 77 3.27 -11.68 -8.32
CA LYS A 77 4.54 -12.37 -8.09
C LYS A 77 4.56 -13.18 -6.80
N SER A 78 3.82 -12.73 -5.79
CA SER A 78 3.85 -13.31 -4.44
C SER A 78 2.72 -14.28 -4.17
N PHE A 79 1.60 -14.15 -4.89
CA PHE A 79 0.44 -15.01 -4.77
C PHE A 79 0.03 -15.55 -6.15
N ASP A 80 -0.48 -16.79 -6.15
CA ASP A 80 -0.98 -17.46 -7.34
C ASP A 80 -2.33 -16.88 -7.76
N CYS A 81 -2.31 -15.67 -8.32
CA CYS A 81 -3.50 -14.99 -8.80
C CYS A 81 -3.86 -15.51 -10.19
N GLY A 82 -5.08 -16.07 -10.35
CA GLY A 82 -5.56 -16.58 -11.64
C GLY A 82 -5.81 -15.50 -12.71
N SER A 83 -5.90 -14.22 -12.31
CA SER A 83 -6.05 -13.09 -13.23
C SER A 83 -5.50 -11.78 -12.64
N ARG A 84 -5.27 -10.79 -13.52
CA ARG A 84 -4.89 -9.43 -13.10
C ARG A 84 -5.95 -8.77 -12.23
N ASN A 85 -7.24 -9.04 -12.48
CA ASN A 85 -8.33 -8.51 -11.67
C ASN A 85 -8.33 -9.08 -10.25
N SER A 86 -8.09 -10.39 -10.11
CA SER A 86 -7.92 -11.00 -8.79
C SER A 86 -6.69 -10.44 -8.04
N ALA A 87 -5.58 -10.20 -8.74
CA ALA A 87 -4.39 -9.62 -8.14
C ALA A 87 -4.61 -8.17 -7.68
N LYS A 88 -5.37 -7.38 -8.43
CA LYS A 88 -5.74 -6.01 -8.04
C LYS A 88 -6.55 -6.01 -6.73
N ALA A 89 -7.59 -6.85 -6.65
CA ALA A 89 -8.42 -6.98 -5.46
C ALA A 89 -7.60 -7.49 -4.26
N MET A 90 -6.75 -8.50 -4.49
CA MET A 90 -5.88 -9.07 -3.45
C MET A 90 -4.85 -8.06 -2.95
N GLY A 91 -4.15 -7.36 -3.84
CA GLY A 91 -3.17 -6.34 -3.48
C GLY A 91 -3.79 -5.21 -2.65
N ALA A 92 -4.97 -4.74 -3.05
CA ALA A 92 -5.71 -3.73 -2.28
C ALA A 92 -6.07 -4.23 -0.87
N LYS A 93 -6.55 -5.48 -0.74
CA LYS A 93 -6.89 -6.09 0.55
C LYS A 93 -5.64 -6.28 1.44
N LEU A 94 -4.52 -6.70 0.87
CA LEU A 94 -3.26 -6.88 1.61
C LEU A 94 -2.72 -5.56 2.16
N MET A 95 -2.81 -4.49 1.38
CA MET A 95 -2.34 -3.17 1.81
C MET A 95 -3.20 -2.53 2.91
N GLN A 96 -4.41 -3.03 3.16
CA GLN A 96 -5.23 -2.61 4.29
C GLN A 96 -4.83 -3.30 5.61
N LYS A 97 -4.03 -4.37 5.57
CA LYS A 97 -3.59 -5.07 6.77
C LYS A 97 -2.51 -4.25 7.51
N PRO A 98 -2.72 -3.85 8.78
CA PRO A 98 -1.75 -3.04 9.51
C PRO A 98 -0.36 -3.70 9.64
N ALA A 99 -0.31 -5.02 9.86
CA ALA A 99 0.95 -5.76 9.99
C ALA A 99 1.84 -5.64 8.74
N LEU A 100 1.25 -5.70 7.54
CA LEU A 100 2.00 -5.55 6.29
C LEU A 100 2.46 -4.11 6.09
N GLN A 101 1.66 -3.12 6.49
CA GLN A 101 2.05 -1.71 6.41
C GLN A 101 3.25 -1.40 7.29
N VAL A 102 3.28 -1.94 8.51
CA VAL A 102 4.43 -1.82 9.43
C VAL A 102 5.66 -2.46 8.80
N ALA A 103 5.56 -3.69 8.30
CA ALA A 103 6.69 -4.37 7.67
C ALA A 103 7.24 -3.64 6.44
N ILE A 104 6.36 -3.08 5.60
CA ILE A 104 6.78 -2.25 4.45
C ILE A 104 7.47 -0.96 4.94
N SER A 105 6.96 -0.33 6.01
CA SER A 105 7.59 0.88 6.56
C SER A 105 9.00 0.59 7.08
N GLU A 106 9.18 -0.51 7.82
CA GLU A 106 10.48 -0.92 8.35
C GLU A 106 11.48 -1.24 7.21
N LEU A 107 11.05 -1.98 6.18
CA LEU A 107 11.88 -2.25 4.99
C LEU A 107 12.31 -0.95 4.27
N LEU A 108 11.41 0.03 4.18
CA LEU A 108 11.74 1.33 3.58
C LEU A 108 12.70 2.12 4.47
N GLU A 109 12.57 2.05 5.80
CA GLU A 109 13.47 2.68 6.76
C GLU A 109 14.88 2.09 6.69
N GLU A 110 15.03 0.78 6.54
CA GLU A 110 16.32 0.11 6.31
C GLU A 110 17.01 0.61 5.03
N CYS A 111 16.23 0.89 3.99
CA CYS A 111 16.71 1.49 2.75
C CYS A 111 17.02 3.00 2.89
N GLY A 112 16.80 3.59 4.07
CA GLY A 112 16.97 5.03 4.31
C GLY A 112 15.85 5.90 3.72
N MET A 113 14.71 5.30 3.37
CA MET A 113 13.51 5.97 2.88
C MET A 113 12.49 6.19 4.01
N ASP A 114 12.99 6.62 5.16
CA ASP A 114 12.16 6.95 6.32
C ASP A 114 11.19 8.11 6.02
N ARG A 115 10.23 8.32 6.92
CA ARG A 115 9.25 9.42 6.78
C ARG A 115 9.96 10.78 6.65
N ARG A 116 11.04 10.99 7.40
CA ARG A 116 11.80 12.25 7.40
C ARG A 116 12.46 12.52 6.06
N TYR A 117 13.11 11.53 5.46
CA TYR A 117 13.72 11.62 4.14
C TYR A 117 12.69 11.98 3.07
N ARG A 118 11.52 11.30 3.09
CA ARG A 118 10.43 11.57 2.16
C ARG A 118 9.90 13.00 2.30
N LEU A 119 9.72 13.50 3.52
CA LEU A 119 9.33 14.89 3.77
C LEU A 119 10.40 15.90 3.30
N GLN A 120 11.68 15.61 3.54
CA GLN A 120 12.77 16.47 3.08
C GLN A 120 12.84 16.51 1.54
N LYS A 121 12.65 15.37 0.88
CA LYS A 121 12.54 15.31 -0.59
C LYS A 121 11.33 16.08 -1.09
N LEU A 122 10.18 15.93 -0.45
CA LEU A 122 8.96 16.66 -0.82
C LEU A 122 9.19 18.18 -0.74
N ARG A 123 9.80 18.67 0.35
CA ARG A 123 10.18 20.08 0.49
C ARG A 123 11.04 20.56 -0.69
N ASN A 124 12.07 19.81 -1.05
CA ASN A 124 12.93 20.16 -2.19
C ASN A 124 12.17 20.22 -3.52
N HIS A 125 11.09 19.42 -3.67
CA HIS A 125 10.23 19.47 -4.85
C HIS A 125 9.23 20.62 -4.83
N ILE A 126 8.76 21.05 -3.66
CA ILE A 126 7.93 22.25 -3.50
C ILE A 126 8.73 23.50 -3.91
N GLU A 127 10.00 23.57 -3.51
CA GLU A 127 10.91 24.67 -3.85
C GLU A 127 11.50 24.55 -5.29
N ASN A 128 11.01 23.62 -6.12
CA ASN A 128 11.51 23.42 -7.48
C ASN A 128 11.11 24.59 -8.40
N ARG A 129 12.02 24.96 -9.31
CA ARG A 129 11.81 26.04 -10.28
C ARG A 129 10.72 25.71 -11.31
N ASP A 130 10.53 24.44 -11.65
CA ASP A 130 9.47 24.01 -12.57
C ASP A 130 8.11 24.08 -11.86
N PRO A 131 7.17 24.94 -12.33
CA PRO A 131 5.84 25.06 -11.74
C PRO A 131 5.06 23.75 -11.70
N ASN A 132 5.24 22.85 -12.69
CA ASN A 132 4.49 21.60 -12.72
C ASN A 132 4.91 20.65 -11.60
N VAL A 133 6.21 20.64 -11.28
CA VAL A 133 6.77 19.81 -10.21
C VAL A 133 6.38 20.39 -8.85
N SER A 134 6.48 21.71 -8.67
CA SER A 134 6.15 22.37 -7.40
C SER A 134 4.66 22.31 -7.09
N LEU A 135 3.77 22.54 -8.08
CA LEU A 135 2.33 22.39 -7.92
C LEU A 135 1.94 20.96 -7.54
N LYS A 136 2.54 19.96 -8.20
CA LYS A 136 2.30 18.55 -7.86
C LYS A 136 2.82 18.21 -6.46
N ALA A 137 3.98 18.72 -6.07
CA ALA A 137 4.51 18.51 -4.73
C ALA A 137 3.62 19.15 -3.65
N LEU A 138 3.06 20.33 -3.91
CA LEU A 138 2.08 20.98 -3.03
C LEU A 138 0.79 20.15 -2.90
N ASP A 139 0.23 19.67 -4.01
CA ASP A 139 -0.93 18.74 -3.99
C ASP A 139 -0.65 17.49 -3.15
N GLN A 140 0.52 16.88 -3.29
CA GLN A 140 0.90 15.72 -2.48
C GLN A 140 1.08 16.08 -0.99
N SER A 141 1.51 17.30 -0.66
CA SER A 141 1.66 17.75 0.74
C SER A 141 0.32 17.82 1.46
N TRP A 142 -0.72 18.33 0.80
CA TRP A 142 -2.08 18.38 1.33
C TRP A 142 -2.68 16.99 1.54
N LYS A 143 -2.34 16.02 0.68
CA LYS A 143 -2.72 14.60 0.86
C LYS A 143 -2.10 13.99 2.11
N VAL A 144 -0.83 14.30 2.38
CA VAL A 144 -0.13 13.81 3.58
C VAL A 144 -0.72 14.40 4.86
N GLU A 145 -1.16 15.65 4.81
CA GLU A 145 -1.83 16.33 5.92
C GLU A 145 -3.30 15.92 6.09
N GLY A 146 -3.86 15.19 5.12
CA GLY A 146 -5.25 14.75 5.15
C GLY A 146 -6.26 15.87 4.89
N MET A 147 -5.82 16.96 4.22
CA MET A 147 -6.69 18.11 3.90
C MET A 147 -7.69 17.80 2.80
N TYR A 148 -7.41 16.80 1.96
CA TYR A 148 -8.43 16.17 1.13
C TYR A 148 -9.28 15.31 2.06
N GLY A 149 -10.47 15.79 2.41
CA GLY A 149 -11.46 14.98 3.11
C GLY A 149 -11.73 13.67 2.35
N ASP A 150 -12.35 12.70 3.01
CA ASP A 150 -12.87 11.46 2.41
C ASP A 150 -13.97 11.81 1.38
N GLU A 151 -13.61 12.44 0.26
CA GLU A 151 -14.52 12.79 -0.81
C GLU A 151 -14.91 11.51 -1.54
N GLY A 152 -16.06 10.98 -1.16
CA GLY A 152 -16.78 9.96 -1.92
C GLY A 152 -16.26 8.55 -1.72
N LYS A 153 -16.40 7.99 -0.51
CA LYS A 153 -16.65 6.55 -0.41
C LYS A 153 -17.96 6.28 -1.13
N ASN A 154 -17.89 5.91 -2.40
CA ASN A 154 -19.04 5.44 -3.16
C ASN A 154 -19.56 4.16 -2.49
N ILE A 155 -20.58 4.30 -1.64
CA ILE A 155 -21.29 3.16 -1.06
C ILE A 155 -22.16 2.61 -2.17
N ASN A 156 -21.67 1.56 -2.83
CA ASN A 156 -22.48 0.84 -3.80
C ASN A 156 -23.40 -0.11 -3.02
N VAL A 157 -24.61 0.36 -2.71
CA VAL A 157 -25.63 -0.47 -2.03
C VAL A 157 -26.26 -1.38 -3.08
N GLY A 158 -25.87 -2.65 -3.08
CA GLY A 158 -26.57 -3.69 -3.83
C GLY A 158 -27.84 -4.07 -3.10
N VAL A 159 -28.99 -3.52 -3.48
CA VAL A 159 -30.29 -3.96 -2.98
C VAL A 159 -30.70 -5.21 -3.75
N GLN A 160 -30.70 -6.36 -3.09
CA GLN A 160 -31.37 -7.56 -3.59
C GLN A 160 -32.82 -7.51 -3.13
N ILE A 161 -33.73 -7.22 -4.06
CA ILE A 161 -35.17 -7.26 -3.80
C ILE A 161 -35.68 -8.61 -4.30
N ASP A 162 -36.28 -9.40 -3.42
CA ASP A 162 -37.01 -10.60 -3.83
C ASP A 162 -38.34 -10.16 -4.48
N ILE A 163 -38.50 -10.51 -5.75
CA ILE A 163 -39.68 -10.18 -6.54
C ILE A 163 -40.94 -10.79 -5.92
N ASN A 164 -40.83 -11.92 -5.22
CA ASN A 164 -41.96 -12.57 -4.58
C ASN A 164 -42.47 -11.75 -3.38
N GLU A 165 -41.58 -11.12 -2.64
CA GLU A 165 -41.93 -10.27 -1.50
C GLU A 165 -42.62 -8.97 -1.95
N VAL A 166 -42.18 -8.40 -3.08
CA VAL A 166 -42.85 -7.27 -3.75
C VAL A 166 -44.22 -7.66 -4.27
N ARG A 167 -44.34 -8.86 -4.85
CA ARG A 167 -45.63 -9.38 -5.34
C ARG A 167 -46.61 -9.60 -4.20
N ASP A 168 -46.18 -10.18 -3.09
CA ASP A 168 -47.05 -10.47 -1.95
C ASP A 168 -47.53 -9.19 -1.27
N THR A 169 -46.67 -8.17 -1.19
CA THR A 169 -47.06 -6.84 -0.67
C THR A 169 -48.02 -6.11 -1.59
N LEU A 170 -47.80 -6.14 -2.91
CA LEU A 170 -48.75 -5.61 -3.90
C LEU A 170 -50.10 -6.33 -3.86
N THR A 171 -50.08 -7.66 -3.68
CA THR A 171 -51.31 -8.46 -3.60
C THR A 171 -52.10 -8.09 -2.34
N LYS A 172 -51.45 -7.93 -1.19
CA LYS A 172 -52.09 -7.45 0.04
C LYS A 172 -52.67 -6.04 -0.09
N LEU A 173 -52.01 -5.15 -0.81
CA LEU A 173 -52.49 -3.79 -1.11
C LEU A 173 -53.67 -3.76 -2.08
N LEU A 174 -53.76 -4.74 -2.97
CA LEU A 174 -54.89 -4.92 -3.89
C LEU A 174 -56.08 -5.62 -3.22
N GLU A 175 -55.83 -6.51 -2.26
CA GLU A 175 -56.85 -7.21 -1.46
C GLU A 175 -57.45 -6.33 -0.36
N HIS A 176 -56.67 -5.41 0.20
CA HIS A 176 -57.13 -4.33 1.06
C HIS A 176 -56.82 -2.99 0.38
N PRO A 177 -57.67 -2.53 -0.56
CA PRO A 177 -57.55 -1.18 -1.06
C PRO A 177 -57.65 -0.22 0.13
N LEU A 178 -56.75 0.76 0.21
CA LEU A 178 -56.80 1.90 1.14
C LEU A 178 -58.03 2.82 0.87
N TYR A 179 -59.09 2.27 0.28
CA TYR A 179 -60.36 2.93 0.06
C TYR A 179 -61.29 2.55 1.19
N ASP A 180 -61.34 3.39 2.21
CA ASP A 180 -62.44 3.41 3.15
C ASP A 180 -63.64 4.07 2.44
N PRO A 181 -64.74 3.34 2.15
CA PRO A 181 -65.91 3.91 1.51
C PRO A 181 -66.60 5.00 2.35
N ASP A 182 -66.28 5.06 3.64
CA ASP A 182 -66.84 6.01 4.60
C ASP A 182 -65.91 7.22 4.83
N TRP A 183 -64.88 7.41 3.99
CA TRP A 183 -64.11 8.67 3.97
C TRP A 183 -64.99 9.79 3.40
N VAL A 184 -65.78 10.39 4.29
CA VAL A 184 -66.55 11.60 4.03
C VAL A 184 -65.56 12.75 3.94
N ASP A 185 -65.44 13.34 2.75
CA ASP A 185 -64.80 14.65 2.56
C ASP A 185 -65.42 15.63 3.57
N GLY A 186 -64.65 15.95 4.61
CA GLY A 186 -64.98 17.01 5.53
C GLY A 186 -64.99 18.33 4.77
N ASP A 187 -66.11 19.04 4.91
CA ASP A 187 -66.33 20.46 4.64
C ASP A 187 -66.65 20.87 3.18
N GLU A 188 -67.89 20.59 2.75
CA GLU A 188 -68.66 21.61 2.02
C GLU A 188 -69.35 22.53 3.04
N GLU A 189 -68.59 23.52 3.49
CA GLU A 189 -69.07 24.71 4.17
C GLU A 189 -70.06 25.46 3.24
N LYS A 190 -71.36 25.31 3.49
CA LYS A 190 -72.40 26.19 2.92
C LYS A 190 -72.56 27.42 3.81
N ALA A 191 -72.60 28.56 3.12
CA ALA A 191 -72.92 29.92 3.55
C ALA A 191 -74.07 30.06 4.55
#